data_AF-A0A2V3HGF2-F1
#
_entry.id   AF-A0A2V3HGF2-F1
#
_cell.length_a   1.000
_cell.length_b   1.000
_cell.length_c   1.000
_cell.angle_alpha   90.00
_cell.angle_beta   90.00
_cell.angle_gamma   90.00
#
_symmetry.space_group_name_H-M   'P 1'
#
loop_
_entity.id
_entity.type
_entity.pdbx_description
1 polymer ?
#
loop_
_entity_poly.entity_id
_entity_poly.type
_entity_poly.pdbx_seq_one_letter_code
_entity_poly.pdbx_strand_id
1 'polypeptide(L)'
;VAFYADSIAAGNEFANVSVDGADLSAGIEHSYTVTATWSNIPAGPHTVIIVVDAANVIDESSEKNEGTFPVTVQAADDGPEWSSIGLIVAIVMAVFGALGYIYRDRLFGK
;
A
#
# COMPACT_ATOMS: atom_id res chain seq x y z
N VAL A 1 13.23 13.27 -13.59
CA VAL A 1 12.11 12.31 -13.59
C VAL A 1 11.28 12.54 -12.35
N ALA A 2 10.04 12.99 -12.50
CA ALA A 2 9.13 13.25 -11.40
C ALA A 2 8.05 12.16 -11.33
N PHE A 3 7.65 11.82 -10.10
CA PHE A 3 6.64 10.80 -9.81
C PHE A 3 5.52 11.43 -8.97
N TYR A 4 4.29 11.29 -9.45
CA TYR A 4 3.09 11.85 -8.84
C TYR A 4 2.10 10.74 -8.46
N ALA A 5 1.39 10.95 -7.36
CA ALA A 5 0.29 10.11 -6.93
C ALA A 5 -1.06 10.76 -7.31
N ASP A 6 -1.86 10.06 -8.10
CA ASP A 6 -3.23 10.38 -8.50
C ASP A 6 -3.41 11.63 -9.38
N SER A 7 -2.64 12.70 -9.18
CA SER A 7 -2.79 13.96 -9.92
C SER A 7 -1.51 14.80 -9.95
N ILE A 8 -1.08 15.16 -11.17
CA ILE A 8 -0.06 16.19 -11.38
C ILE A 8 -0.60 17.57 -10.98
N ALA A 9 -1.83 17.90 -11.37
CA ALA A 9 -2.43 19.22 -11.16
C ALA A 9 -2.61 19.57 -9.66
N ALA A 10 -2.83 18.56 -8.83
CA ALA A 10 -2.88 18.74 -7.37
C ALA A 10 -1.49 18.89 -6.72
N GLY A 11 -0.41 18.68 -7.48
CA GLY A 11 0.97 18.74 -6.98
C GLY A 11 1.33 17.57 -6.07
N ASN A 12 0.71 16.40 -6.26
CA ASN A 12 0.94 15.19 -5.46
C ASN A 12 2.27 14.50 -5.81
N GLU A 13 3.35 15.26 -5.95
CA GLU A 13 4.69 14.73 -6.18
C GLU A 13 5.16 13.99 -4.93
N PHE A 14 5.57 12.73 -5.07
CA PHE A 14 6.16 11.98 -3.97
C PHE A 14 7.64 11.68 -4.17
N ALA A 15 8.15 11.82 -5.40
CA ALA A 15 9.58 11.69 -5.70
C ALA A 15 9.98 12.48 -6.94
N ASN A 16 11.21 13.00 -6.91
CA ASN A 16 11.83 13.65 -8.06
C ASN A 16 13.31 13.30 -8.09
N VAL A 17 13.75 12.73 -9.21
CA VAL A 17 15.12 12.27 -9.42
C VAL A 17 15.71 13.03 -10.60
N SER A 18 16.78 13.77 -10.33
CA SER A 18 17.60 14.38 -11.37
C SER A 18 18.38 13.30 -12.11
N VAL A 19 18.39 13.37 -13.43
CA VAL A 19 19.15 12.49 -14.31
C VAL A 19 20.07 13.38 -15.12
N ASP A 20 21.37 13.12 -15.08
CA ASP A 20 22.34 13.82 -15.92
C ASP A 20 22.27 13.26 -17.34
N GLY A 21 22.14 14.14 -18.33
CA GLY A 21 22.14 13.74 -19.73
C GLY A 21 23.45 13.08 -20.15
N ALA A 22 24.56 13.34 -19.44
CA ALA A 22 25.84 12.67 -19.68
C ALA A 22 25.81 11.16 -19.35
N ASP A 23 24.89 10.71 -18.50
CA ASP A 23 24.70 9.30 -18.15
C ASP A 23 23.78 8.57 -19.13
N LEU A 24 23.18 9.30 -20.07
CA LEU A 24 22.26 8.77 -21.07
C LEU A 24 23.01 8.47 -22.38
N SER A 25 22.65 7.37 -23.01
CA SER A 25 23.13 6.99 -24.34
C SER A 25 21.96 7.03 -25.32
N ALA A 26 22.18 7.66 -26.48
CA ALA A 26 21.16 7.73 -27.53
C ALA A 26 20.97 6.36 -28.20
N GLY A 27 19.71 6.00 -28.49
CA GLY A 27 19.34 4.73 -29.13
C GLY A 27 18.28 3.98 -28.35
N ILE A 28 17.42 3.23 -29.05
CA ILE A 28 16.31 2.47 -28.45
C ILE A 28 16.77 1.21 -27.70
N GLU A 29 18.02 0.81 -27.90
CA GLU A 29 18.70 -0.29 -27.23
C GLU A 29 19.19 0.07 -25.82
N HIS A 30 19.22 1.37 -25.50
CA HIS A 30 19.70 1.86 -24.23
C HIS A 30 18.54 2.11 -23.26
N SER A 31 18.77 1.85 -21.97
CA SER A 31 17.83 2.15 -20.91
C SER A 31 18.56 2.68 -19.69
N TYR A 32 17.92 3.61 -18.99
CA TYR A 32 18.40 4.15 -17.72
C TYR A 32 17.31 3.92 -16.67
N THR A 33 17.67 3.32 -15.54
CA THR A 33 16.70 2.95 -14.51
C THR A 33 16.73 3.94 -13.36
N VAL A 34 15.58 4.50 -13.03
CA VAL A 34 15.36 5.33 -11.85
C VAL A 34 14.47 4.57 -10.88
N THR A 35 14.79 4.63 -9.59
CA THR A 35 13.97 4.04 -8.52
C THR A 35 13.47 5.13 -7.59
N ALA A 36 12.21 5.04 -7.21
CA ALA A 36 11.56 5.90 -6.24
C ALA A 36 10.74 5.05 -5.26
N THR A 37 10.55 5.54 -4.03
CA THR A 37 9.78 4.85 -3.00
C THR A 37 8.61 5.73 -2.57
N TRP A 38 7.40 5.17 -2.65
CA TRP A 38 6.18 5.78 -2.14
C TRP A 38 5.72 4.99 -0.90
N SER A 39 5.60 5.65 0.25
CA SER A 39 5.32 5.03 1.54
C SER A 39 4.05 5.58 2.18
N ASN A 40 3.49 4.86 3.16
CA ASN A 40 2.30 5.24 3.92
C ASN A 40 1.07 5.51 3.03
N ILE A 41 0.89 4.67 2.01
CA ILE A 41 -0.19 4.81 1.04
C ILE A 41 -1.48 4.24 1.64
N PRO A 42 -2.60 4.99 1.63
CA PRO A 42 -3.88 4.46 2.02
C PRO A 42 -4.28 3.22 1.21
N ALA A 43 -5.05 2.32 1.80
CA ALA A 43 -5.66 1.24 1.04
C ALA A 43 -6.67 1.80 0.04
N GLY A 44 -6.67 1.28 -1.18
CA GLY A 44 -7.58 1.71 -2.23
C GLY A 44 -6.93 1.80 -3.62
N PRO A 45 -7.72 2.22 -4.62
CA PRO A 45 -7.22 2.48 -5.96
C PRO A 45 -6.42 3.78 -5.97
N HIS A 46 -5.24 3.72 -6.56
CA HIS A 46 -4.35 4.83 -6.80
C HIS A 46 -3.82 4.79 -8.23
N THR A 47 -3.23 5.90 -8.67
CA THR A 47 -2.56 6.01 -9.97
C THR A 47 -1.18 6.61 -9.77
N VAL A 48 -0.15 5.98 -10.32
CA VAL A 48 1.20 6.57 -10.38
C VAL A 48 1.36 7.23 -11.74
N ILE A 49 1.70 8.51 -11.75
CA ILE A 49 1.98 9.28 -12.97
C ILE A 49 3.47 9.61 -12.95
N ILE A 50 4.17 9.29 -14.04
CA ILE A 50 5.60 9.48 -14.19
C ILE A 50 5.83 10.47 -15.32
N VAL A 51 6.59 11.52 -15.05
CA VAL A 51 7.00 12.51 -16.05
C VAL A 51 8.52 12.47 -16.20
N VAL A 52 8.98 12.10 -17.39
CA VAL A 52 10.39 12.20 -17.81
C VAL A 52 10.58 13.50 -18.59
N ASP A 53 11.82 13.97 -18.71
CA ASP A 53 12.20 15.18 -19.46
C ASP A 53 11.16 16.34 -19.49
N ALA A 54 10.65 16.74 -18.32
CA ALA A 54 9.59 17.76 -18.24
C ALA A 54 10.02 19.14 -18.79
N ALA A 55 11.33 19.37 -18.90
CA ALA A 55 11.92 20.58 -19.46
C ALA A 55 12.15 20.49 -20.97
N ASN A 56 11.84 19.34 -21.61
CA ASN A 56 12.00 19.08 -23.04
C ASN A 56 13.42 19.38 -23.54
N VAL A 57 14.43 18.91 -22.78
CA VAL A 57 15.85 19.19 -23.04
C VAL A 57 16.44 18.16 -24.01
N ILE A 58 15.90 16.93 -24.04
CA ILE A 58 16.37 15.85 -24.91
C ILE A 58 15.50 15.84 -26.17
N ASP A 59 16.14 15.93 -27.34
CA ASP A 59 15.43 15.85 -28.62
C ASP A 59 15.11 14.39 -28.95
N GLU A 60 13.85 14.02 -28.75
CA GLU A 60 13.35 12.68 -29.01
C GLU A 60 12.54 12.63 -30.31
N SER A 61 12.60 11.50 -31.02
CA SER A 61 11.75 11.29 -32.22
C SER A 61 10.23 11.36 -31.94
N SER A 62 9.84 11.21 -30.67
CA SER A 62 8.46 11.27 -30.22
C SER A 62 8.40 11.71 -28.76
N GLU A 63 7.90 12.91 -28.50
CA GLU A 63 7.73 13.51 -27.16
C GLU A 63 6.63 12.81 -26.34
N LYS A 64 6.92 11.60 -25.85
CA LYS A 64 6.02 10.81 -25.00
C LYS A 64 6.60 10.69 -23.60
N ASN A 65 6.59 11.83 -22.93
CA ASN A 65 7.30 12.04 -21.68
C ASN A 65 6.43 11.76 -20.43
N GLU A 66 5.20 11.30 -20.60
CA GLU A 66 4.27 10.98 -19.50
C GLU A 66 3.76 9.54 -19.60
N GLY A 67 3.77 8.84 -18.45
CA GLY A 67 3.22 7.51 -18.30
C GLY A 67 2.34 7.39 -17.05
N THR A 68 1.20 6.72 -17.19
CA THR A 68 0.18 6.59 -16.13
C THR A 68 -0.09 5.13 -15.81
N PHE A 69 0.05 4.75 -14.55
CA PHE A 69 0.02 3.36 -14.09
C PHE A 69 -0.97 3.20 -12.92
N PRO A 70 -2.10 2.51 -13.11
CA PRO A 70 -3.03 2.23 -12.01
C PRO A 70 -2.43 1.20 -11.05
N VAL A 71 -2.61 1.40 -9.75
CA VAL A 71 -2.18 0.48 -8.69
C VAL A 71 -3.27 0.40 -7.62
N THR A 72 -3.52 -0.80 -7.09
CA THR A 72 -4.44 -0.97 -5.96
C THR A 72 -3.64 -1.37 -4.74
N VAL A 73 -3.65 -0.51 -3.72
CA VAL A 73 -3.03 -0.80 -2.43
C VAL A 73 -4.03 -1.55 -1.57
N GLN A 74 -3.62 -2.72 -1.06
CA GLN A 74 -4.44 -3.49 -0.12
C GLN A 74 -4.08 -3.07 1.30
N ALA A 75 -5.10 -3.03 2.18
CA ALA A 75 -4.86 -2.86 3.60
C ALA A 75 -3.97 -4.00 4.12
N ALA A 76 -3.16 -3.71 5.12
CA ALA A 76 -2.52 -4.77 5.88
C ALA A 76 -3.62 -5.67 6.47
N ASP A 77 -3.48 -6.98 6.31
CA ASP A 77 -4.35 -7.93 7.02
C ASP A 77 -3.95 -7.89 8.50
N ASP A 78 -4.78 -7.26 9.33
CA ASP A 78 -4.56 -7.13 10.78
C ASP A 78 -4.72 -8.48 11.52
N GLY A 79 -5.03 -9.57 10.79
CA GLY A 79 -5.16 -10.91 11.33
C GLY A 79 -6.45 -11.11 12.13
N PRO A 80 -6.59 -12.26 12.83
CA PRO A 80 -7.80 -12.57 13.58
C PRO A 80 -8.07 -11.54 14.69
N GLU A 81 -9.30 -11.05 14.78
CA GLU A 81 -9.73 -10.13 15.84
C GLU A 81 -9.74 -10.83 17.23
N TRP A 82 -8.58 -10.87 17.88
CA TRP A 82 -8.41 -11.52 19.18
C TRP A 82 -9.26 -10.91 20.30
N SER A 83 -9.66 -9.64 20.19
CA SER A 83 -10.58 -8.97 21.12
C SER A 83 -11.97 -9.62 21.09
N SER A 84 -12.53 -9.80 19.88
CA SER A 84 -13.82 -10.45 19.63
C SER A 84 -13.79 -11.91 20.08
N ILE A 85 -12.73 -12.65 19.75
CA ILE A 85 -12.54 -14.04 20.16
C ILE A 85 -12.39 -14.15 21.69
N GLY A 86 -11.59 -13.28 22.31
CA GLY A 86 -11.38 -13.25 23.75
C GLY A 86 -12.67 -12.99 24.53
N LEU A 87 -13.52 -12.08 24.05
CA LEU A 87 -14.82 -11.82 24.65
C LEU A 87 -15.74 -13.05 24.58
N ILE A 88 -15.78 -13.74 23.44
CA ILE A 88 -16.57 -14.97 23.28
C ILE A 88 -16.11 -16.04 24.27
N VAL A 89 -14.79 -16.28 24.37
CA VAL A 89 -14.23 -17.26 25.31
C VAL A 89 -14.55 -16.91 26.76
N ALA A 90 -14.45 -15.64 27.14
CA ALA A 90 -14.79 -15.18 28.48
C ALA A 90 -16.27 -15.42 28.82
N ILE A 91 -17.19 -15.12 27.89
CA ILE A 91 -18.62 -15.38 28.05
C ILE A 91 -18.89 -16.87 28.19
N VAL A 92 -18.29 -17.70 27.34
CA VAL A 92 -18.45 -19.16 27.38
C VAL A 92 -17.99 -19.70 28.74
N MET A 93 -16.80 -19.31 29.22
CA MET A 93 -16.29 -19.72 30.53
C MET A 93 -17.18 -19.24 31.69
N ALA A 94 -17.71 -18.02 31.62
CA ALA A 94 -18.61 -17.49 32.64
C ALA A 94 -19.93 -18.27 32.69
N VAL A 95 -20.51 -18.61 31.53
CA VAL A 95 -21.75 -19.40 31.44
C VAL A 95 -21.53 -20.82 31.97
N PHE A 96 -20.48 -21.50 31.51
CA PHE A 96 -20.15 -22.85 32.00
C PHE A 96 -19.82 -22.83 33.50
N GLY A 97 -19.10 -21.83 33.98
CA GLY A 97 -18.82 -21.63 35.40
C GLY A 97 -20.08 -21.42 36.23
N ALA A 98 -20.99 -20.56 35.76
CA ALA A 98 -22.28 -20.30 36.42
C ALA A 98 -23.17 -21.55 36.44
N LEU A 99 -23.28 -22.27 35.32
CA LEU A 99 -24.03 -23.52 35.26
C LEU A 99 -23.41 -24.59 36.17
N GLY A 100 -22.09 -24.74 36.13
CA GLY A 100 -21.37 -25.66 37.00
C GLY A 100 -21.56 -25.33 38.48
N TYR A 101 -21.64 -24.04 38.83
CA TYR A 101 -21.94 -23.60 40.19
C TYR A 101 -23.40 -23.93 40.59
N ILE A 102 -24.37 -23.59 39.74
CA ILE A 102 -25.81 -23.84 40.01
C ILE A 102 -26.10 -25.34 40.13
N TYR A 103 -25.50 -26.17 39.27
CA TYR A 103 -25.71 -27.61 39.25
C TYR A 103 -24.64 -28.39 40.00
N ARG A 104 -23.79 -27.73 40.81
CA ARG A 104 -22.65 -28.35 41.49
C ARG A 104 -23.03 -29.63 42.24
N ASP A 105 -24.09 -29.56 43.03
CA ASP A 105 -24.50 -30.68 43.90
C ASP A 105 -25.12 -31.83 43.10
N ARG A 106 -25.63 -31.56 41.88
CA ARG A 106 -26.18 -32.58 40.97
C ARG A 106 -25.12 -33.21 40.07
N LEU A 107 -24.05 -32.46 39.77
CA LEU A 107 -22.92 -32.90 38.93
C LEU A 107 -21.84 -33.63 39.75
N PHE A 108 -21.65 -33.25 41.02
CA PHE A 108 -20.56 -33.74 41.86
C PHE A 108 -21.00 -34.25 43.25
N GLY A 109 -22.31 -34.23 43.55
CA GLY A 109 -22.84 -34.90 44.74
C GLY A 109 -22.87 -36.42 44.56
N LYS A 110 -22.46 -37.16 45.60
CA LYS A 110 -22.59 -38.63 45.67
C LYS A 110 -24.04 -39.07 45.76
#